data_AF-A0A202BWD8-F1
#
_entry.id   AF-A0A202BWD8-F1
#
_cell.length_a   1.000
_cell.length_b   1.000
_cell.length_c   1.000
_cell.angle_alpha   90.00
_cell.angle_beta   90.00
_cell.angle_gamma   90.00
#
_symmetry.space_group_name_H-M   'P 1'
#
loop_
_entity.id
_entity.type
_entity.pdbx_description
1 polymer ?
#
loop_
_entity_poly.entity_id
_entity_poly.type
_entity_poly.pdbx_seq_one_letter_code
_entity_poly.pdbx_strand_id
1 'polypeptide(L)'
;MEEIKKIIEDYICIENECLKAKWDIEKTDDEVSELNTRMQLFFHSIVAKISLERTGYEFTDDDDIIFAKKKYEKIIPRTLFQIKQYKNPKVGEGLERWLVNDELFACYTSYTEDTGRALGYNKLFYVAETNEGIKIIYDLTFGVKEPEWRHSHDLKINQVKNPGELMAVEKYQAPEEANSLADYNAE
;
A
#
# COMPACT_ATOMS: atom_id res chain seq x y z
N MET A 1 15.20 -9.40 -2.46
CA MET A 1 14.73 -8.57 -1.34
C MET A 1 15.02 -7.09 -1.57
N GLU A 2 16.28 -6.70 -1.79
CA GLU A 2 16.66 -5.29 -2.06
C GLU A 2 15.84 -4.63 -3.17
N GLU A 3 15.63 -5.32 -4.30
CA GLU A 3 14.81 -4.81 -5.41
C GLU A 3 13.35 -4.58 -4.99
N ILE A 4 12.78 -5.49 -4.20
CA ILE A 4 11.40 -5.38 -3.69
C ILE A 4 11.28 -4.19 -2.74
N LYS A 5 12.27 -4.02 -1.85
CA LYS A 5 12.35 -2.89 -0.95
C LYS A 5 12.35 -1.59 -1.73
N LYS A 6 13.21 -1.46 -2.73
CA LYS A 6 13.29 -0.27 -3.58
C LYS A 6 11.95 0.03 -4.25
N ILE A 7 11.28 -0.97 -4.83
CA ILE A 7 9.97 -0.79 -5.47
C ILE A 7 8.93 -0.25 -4.49
N ILE A 8 8.90 -0.78 -3.26
CA ILE A 8 7.95 -0.34 -2.24
C ILE A 8 8.31 1.05 -1.69
N GLU A 9 9.59 1.36 -1.49
CA GLU A 9 10.02 2.69 -1.07
C GLU A 9 9.71 3.75 -2.13
N ASP A 10 9.95 3.44 -3.41
CA ASP A 10 9.59 4.29 -4.55
C ASP A 10 8.06 4.49 -4.61
N TYR A 11 7.28 3.42 -4.42
CA TYR A 11 5.81 3.51 -4.33
C TYR A 11 5.35 4.41 -3.18
N ILE A 12 5.88 4.22 -1.97
CA ILE A 12 5.53 4.99 -0.77
C ILE A 12 5.82 6.48 -1.00
N CYS A 13 6.94 6.80 -1.63
CA CYS A 13 7.30 8.17 -1.98
C CYS A 13 6.25 8.80 -2.90
N ILE A 14 5.91 8.12 -4.00
CA ILE A 14 4.92 8.60 -4.98
C ILE A 14 3.50 8.64 -4.41
N GLU A 15 3.09 7.67 -3.57
CA GLU A 15 1.81 7.68 -2.88
C GLU A 15 1.69 8.92 -1.99
N ASN A 16 2.74 9.23 -1.21
CA ASN A 16 2.77 10.41 -0.36
C ASN A 16 2.73 11.71 -1.19
N GLU A 17 3.48 11.81 -2.29
CA GLU A 17 3.40 12.95 -3.21
C GLU A 17 1.99 13.12 -3.79
N CYS A 18 1.36 12.04 -4.23
CA CYS A 18 0.01 12.04 -4.79
C CYS A 18 -1.03 12.46 -3.75
N LEU A 19 -0.96 11.91 -2.53
CA LEU A 19 -1.83 12.30 -1.43
C LEU A 19 -1.67 13.77 -1.07
N LYS A 20 -0.45 14.28 -0.96
CA LYS A 20 -0.21 15.71 -0.69
C LYS A 20 -0.76 16.58 -1.81
N ALA A 21 -0.45 16.25 -3.06
CA ALA A 21 -0.92 17.00 -4.21
C ALA A 21 -2.46 17.04 -4.28
N LYS A 22 -3.16 15.95 -3.94
CA LYS A 22 -4.62 15.93 -3.88
C LYS A 22 -5.20 17.06 -3.02
N TRP A 23 -4.58 17.33 -1.86
CA TRP A 23 -5.07 18.32 -0.89
C TRP A 23 -4.36 19.68 -0.96
N ASP A 24 -3.46 19.86 -1.93
CA ASP A 24 -2.69 21.10 -2.11
C ASP A 24 -3.40 22.08 -3.05
N ILE A 25 -3.92 23.18 -2.54
CA ILE A 25 -4.66 24.18 -3.34
C ILE A 25 -3.84 24.78 -4.49
N GLU A 26 -2.51 24.76 -4.40
CA GLU A 26 -1.63 25.31 -5.43
C GLU A 26 -1.38 24.33 -6.59
N LYS A 27 -1.76 23.06 -6.43
CA LYS A 27 -1.64 22.05 -7.48
C LYS A 27 -2.84 22.04 -8.40
N THR A 28 -2.61 21.83 -9.69
CA THR A 28 -3.66 21.63 -10.69
C THR A 28 -4.15 20.19 -10.72
N ASP A 29 -5.34 19.96 -11.26
CA ASP A 29 -5.91 18.61 -11.40
C ASP A 29 -5.09 17.74 -12.37
N ASP A 30 -4.49 18.35 -13.41
CA ASP A 30 -3.60 17.67 -14.35
C ASP A 30 -2.32 17.17 -13.66
N GLU A 31 -1.71 17.99 -12.80
CA GLU A 31 -0.55 17.56 -12.00
C GLU A 31 -0.88 16.40 -11.06
N VAL A 32 -2.07 16.42 -10.44
CA VAL A 32 -2.54 15.33 -9.57
C VAL A 32 -2.79 14.06 -10.39
N SER A 33 -3.37 14.20 -11.59
CA SER A 33 -3.63 13.09 -12.51
C SER A 33 -2.33 12.44 -13.01
N GLU A 34 -1.30 13.23 -13.30
CA GLU A 34 0.03 12.72 -13.67
C GLU A 34 0.67 11.91 -12.53
N LEU A 35 0.62 12.43 -11.30
CA LEU A 35 1.09 11.71 -10.11
C LEU A 35 0.30 10.42 -9.87
N ASN A 36 -1.03 10.47 -9.99
CA ASN A 36 -1.87 9.29 -9.87
C ASN A 36 -1.48 8.24 -10.92
N THR A 37 -1.28 8.65 -12.18
CA THR A 37 -0.83 7.76 -13.26
C THR A 37 0.51 7.10 -12.94
N ARG A 38 1.48 7.87 -12.46
CA ARG A 38 2.79 7.34 -12.01
C ARG A 38 2.63 6.33 -10.88
N MET A 39 1.76 6.62 -9.90
CA MET A 39 1.46 5.70 -8.80
C MET A 39 0.83 4.39 -9.28
N GLN A 40 -0.06 4.44 -10.27
CA GLN A 40 -0.70 3.23 -10.81
C GLN A 40 0.30 2.27 -11.48
N LEU A 41 1.46 2.76 -11.94
CA LEU A 41 2.48 1.91 -12.57
C LEU A 41 3.09 0.88 -11.61
N PHE A 42 2.98 1.07 -10.29
CA PHE A 42 3.45 0.10 -9.30
C PHE A 42 2.52 -1.11 -9.17
N PHE A 43 1.25 -0.97 -9.54
CA PHE A 43 0.26 -2.04 -9.48
C PHE A 43 0.19 -2.78 -10.81
N HIS A 44 -0.13 -4.07 -10.75
CA HIS A 44 -0.49 -4.80 -11.96
C HIS A 44 -1.82 -4.26 -12.50
N SER A 45 -1.94 -4.19 -13.83
CA SER A 45 -3.15 -3.74 -14.53
C SER A 45 -4.48 -4.42 -14.12
N ILE A 46 -4.45 -5.62 -13.54
CA ILE A 46 -5.66 -6.35 -13.11
C ILE A 46 -6.13 -5.97 -11.71
N VAL A 47 -5.29 -5.31 -10.92
CA VAL A 47 -5.63 -4.86 -9.58
C VAL A 47 -6.50 -3.62 -9.70
N ALA A 48 -7.55 -3.54 -8.87
CA ALA A 48 -8.40 -2.37 -8.83
C ALA A 48 -7.54 -1.13 -8.51
N LYS A 49 -7.54 -0.17 -9.44
CA LYS A 49 -6.78 1.07 -9.30
C LYS A 49 -7.35 1.90 -8.16
N ILE A 50 -6.52 2.23 -7.17
CA ILE A 50 -6.88 3.21 -6.14
C ILE A 50 -6.77 4.59 -6.81
N SER A 51 -7.90 5.22 -7.15
CA SER A 51 -7.85 6.59 -7.65
C SER A 51 -7.69 7.58 -6.50
N LEU A 52 -6.57 8.29 -6.50
CA LEU A 52 -6.32 9.44 -5.63
C LEU A 52 -6.59 10.77 -6.35
N GLU A 53 -7.33 10.74 -7.45
CA GLU A 53 -7.75 11.94 -8.16
C GLU A 53 -8.62 12.85 -7.27
N ARG A 54 -8.68 14.11 -7.69
CA ARG A 54 -9.61 15.08 -7.14
C ARG A 54 -10.98 14.90 -7.74
N THR A 55 -11.97 15.20 -6.92
CA THR A 55 -13.37 15.20 -7.30
C THR A 55 -13.83 16.57 -7.81
N GLY A 56 -13.03 17.61 -7.58
CA GLY A 56 -13.35 19.00 -7.90
C GLY A 56 -14.12 19.73 -6.79
N TYR A 57 -14.41 19.04 -5.68
CA TYR A 57 -15.11 19.57 -4.51
C TYR A 57 -14.17 19.87 -3.34
N GLU A 58 -12.89 19.57 -3.46
CA GLU A 58 -11.92 19.70 -2.36
C GLU A 58 -11.67 21.17 -1.94
N PHE A 59 -12.06 22.14 -2.78
CA PHE A 59 -11.79 23.57 -2.58
C PHE A 59 -12.97 24.47 -2.99
N THR A 60 -14.22 23.97 -2.91
CA THR A 60 -15.38 24.72 -3.41
C THR A 60 -15.81 25.89 -2.53
N ASP A 61 -15.55 25.81 -1.22
CA ASP A 61 -15.79 26.88 -0.27
C ASP A 61 -14.69 26.98 0.81
N ASP A 62 -14.80 27.98 1.70
CA ASP A 62 -13.82 28.22 2.76
C ASP A 62 -13.70 27.03 3.75
N ASP A 63 -14.79 26.30 4.02
CA ASP A 63 -14.78 25.15 4.92
C ASP A 63 -14.05 23.96 4.28
N ASP A 64 -14.28 23.73 2.99
CA ASP A 64 -13.55 22.74 2.18
C ASP A 64 -12.05 23.05 2.15
N ILE A 65 -11.68 24.32 1.92
CA ILE A 65 -10.27 24.76 1.93
C ILE A 65 -9.64 24.53 3.31
N ILE A 66 -10.33 24.87 4.40
CA ILE A 66 -9.85 24.62 5.77
C ILE A 66 -9.68 23.12 6.01
N PHE A 67 -10.62 22.30 5.54
CA PHE A 67 -10.55 20.85 5.65
C PHE A 67 -9.38 20.28 4.86
N ALA A 68 -9.17 20.72 3.61
CA ALA A 68 -8.07 20.30 2.77
C ALA A 68 -6.71 20.63 3.38
N LYS A 69 -6.54 21.84 3.93
CA LYS A 69 -5.32 22.23 4.66
C LYS A 69 -5.05 21.30 5.86
N LYS A 70 -6.07 21.02 6.67
CA LYS A 70 -5.95 20.06 7.79
C LYS A 70 -5.61 18.65 7.33
N LYS A 71 -6.12 18.22 6.17
CA LYS A 71 -5.75 16.93 5.58
C LYS A 71 -4.31 16.93 5.12
N TYR A 72 -3.89 17.95 4.38
CA TYR A 72 -2.52 18.11 3.91
C TYR A 72 -1.49 18.00 5.05
N GLU A 73 -1.72 18.71 6.15
CA GLU A 73 -0.81 18.74 7.32
C GLU A 73 -0.63 17.37 7.99
N LYS A 74 -1.63 16.49 7.91
CA LYS A 74 -1.59 15.16 8.53
C LYS A 74 -0.98 14.10 7.62
N ILE A 75 -0.72 14.38 6.35
CA ILE A 75 -0.20 13.37 5.43
C ILE A 75 1.25 13.08 5.75
N ILE A 76 1.53 11.81 6.03
CA ILE A 76 2.85 11.27 6.29
C ILE A 76 3.13 10.12 5.32
N PRO A 77 4.40 9.92 4.91
CA PRO A 77 4.76 8.74 4.16
C PRO A 77 4.56 7.49 5.03
N ARG A 78 4.19 6.37 4.40
CA ARG A 78 4.18 5.09 5.10
C ARG A 78 5.58 4.74 5.57
N THR A 79 5.66 4.07 6.71
CA THR A 79 6.86 3.38 7.18
C THR A 79 6.82 1.94 6.67
N LEU A 80 7.91 1.46 6.07
CA LEU A 80 8.12 0.04 5.76
C LEU A 80 8.73 -0.65 6.98
N PHE A 81 8.01 -1.61 7.57
CA PHE A 81 8.47 -2.30 8.78
C PHE A 81 9.30 -3.53 8.46
N GLN A 82 8.79 -4.39 7.58
CA GLN A 82 9.43 -5.64 7.19
C GLN A 82 8.94 -6.11 5.82
N ILE A 83 9.75 -6.95 5.17
CA ILE A 83 9.34 -7.74 4.00
C ILE A 83 9.54 -9.22 4.32
N LYS A 84 8.49 -10.01 4.06
CA LYS A 84 8.54 -11.47 4.15
C LYS A 84 8.52 -12.06 2.74
N GLN A 85 9.45 -12.95 2.42
CA GLN A 85 9.47 -13.70 1.17
C GLN A 85 8.84 -15.07 1.39
N TYR A 86 7.94 -15.44 0.50
CA TYR A 86 7.27 -16.73 0.48
C TYR A 86 7.49 -17.46 -0.83
N LYS A 87 7.31 -18.79 -0.78
CA LYS A 87 7.37 -19.67 -1.95
C LYS A 87 6.11 -20.53 -2.08
N ASN A 88 5.74 -20.85 -3.32
CA ASN A 88 4.54 -21.62 -3.68
C ASN A 88 3.23 -20.99 -3.17
N PRO A 89 2.92 -19.73 -3.50
CA PRO A 89 1.69 -19.08 -3.07
C PRO A 89 0.46 -19.75 -3.69
N LYS A 90 -0.65 -19.78 -2.95
CA LYS A 90 -1.97 -20.10 -3.51
C LYS A 90 -2.73 -18.81 -3.74
N VAL A 91 -2.91 -18.46 -5.01
CA VAL A 91 -3.62 -17.25 -5.43
C VAL A 91 -4.94 -17.59 -6.12
N GLY A 92 -5.79 -16.58 -6.36
CA GLY A 92 -6.95 -16.72 -7.23
C GLY A 92 -6.55 -16.89 -8.70
N GLU A 93 -7.42 -17.52 -9.49
CA GLU A 93 -7.18 -17.81 -10.91
C GLU A 93 -6.88 -16.56 -11.75
N GLY A 94 -7.39 -15.40 -11.31
CA GLY A 94 -7.13 -14.13 -11.94
C GLY A 94 -5.69 -13.66 -11.77
N LEU A 95 -5.05 -13.95 -10.64
CA LEU A 95 -3.65 -13.62 -10.38
C LEU A 95 -2.68 -14.65 -10.96
N GLU A 96 -3.03 -15.94 -10.83
CA GLU A 96 -2.16 -17.07 -11.20
C GLU A 96 -1.65 -16.97 -12.64
N ARG A 97 -2.49 -16.49 -13.56
CA ARG A 97 -2.19 -16.39 -15.00
C ARG A 97 -1.08 -15.40 -15.34
N TRP A 98 -0.73 -14.50 -14.41
CA TRP A 98 0.23 -13.42 -14.66
C TRP A 98 1.54 -13.60 -13.91
N LEU A 99 1.58 -14.49 -12.92
CA LEU A 99 2.79 -14.79 -12.16
C LEU A 99 3.81 -15.49 -13.05
N VAL A 100 5.05 -15.02 -13.02
CA VAL A 100 6.16 -15.60 -13.79
C VAL A 100 6.86 -16.70 -13.01
N ASN A 101 6.81 -16.64 -11.68
CA ASN A 101 7.47 -17.57 -10.78
C ASN A 101 6.58 -17.90 -9.56
N ASP A 102 7.11 -18.73 -8.65
CA ASP A 102 6.43 -19.17 -7.43
C ASP A 102 6.84 -18.36 -6.19
N GLU A 103 7.34 -17.13 -6.37
CA GLU A 103 7.76 -16.25 -5.28
C GLU A 103 6.73 -15.14 -5.01
N LEU A 104 6.56 -14.82 -3.74
CA LEU A 104 5.66 -13.75 -3.29
C LEU A 104 6.31 -12.99 -2.14
N PHE A 105 6.23 -11.66 -2.18
CA PHE A 105 6.78 -10.80 -1.14
C PHE A 105 5.65 -10.06 -0.45
N ALA A 106 5.58 -10.13 0.88
CA ALA A 106 4.59 -9.44 1.68
C ALA A 106 5.26 -8.27 2.42
N CYS A 107 4.88 -7.05 2.07
CA CYS A 107 5.50 -5.81 2.53
C CYS A 107 4.59 -5.10 3.52
N TYR A 108 5.00 -5.06 4.79
CA TYR A 108 4.20 -4.55 5.91
C TYR A 108 4.47 -3.06 6.09
N THR A 109 3.42 -2.24 6.01
CA THR A 109 3.53 -0.78 6.01
C THR A 109 2.53 -0.11 6.95
N SER A 110 2.90 1.11 7.39
CA SER A 110 2.03 1.95 8.22
C SER A 110 0.93 2.63 7.42
N TYR A 111 0.09 3.40 8.12
CA TYR A 111 -0.92 4.29 7.54
C TYR A 111 -0.26 5.55 6.93
N THR A 112 -1.06 6.34 6.20
CA THR A 112 -0.63 7.57 5.49
C THR A 112 -1.09 8.87 6.16
N GLU A 113 -1.75 8.80 7.32
CA GLU A 113 -2.26 9.96 8.05
C GLU A 113 -1.76 9.92 9.50
N ASP A 114 -1.13 10.99 9.98
CA ASP A 114 -0.83 11.16 11.40
C ASP A 114 -2.14 11.30 12.19
N THR A 115 -2.44 10.23 12.92
CA THR A 115 -3.63 10.13 13.78
C THR A 115 -3.31 10.37 15.25
N GLY A 116 -2.04 10.67 15.60
CA GLY A 116 -1.54 10.72 16.98
C GLY A 116 -1.52 9.35 17.68
N ARG A 117 -1.67 8.25 16.93
CA ARG A 117 -1.63 6.88 17.44
C ARG A 117 -0.23 6.30 17.30
N ALA A 118 0.07 5.28 18.10
CA ALA A 118 1.30 4.50 17.95
C ALA A 118 1.46 4.00 16.51
N LEU A 119 2.68 4.05 16.00
CA LEU A 119 3.01 3.59 14.66
C LEU A 119 2.85 2.07 14.58
N GLY A 120 2.09 1.56 13.61
CA GLY A 120 1.77 0.14 13.52
C GLY A 120 1.36 -0.29 12.11
N TYR A 121 1.05 -1.58 11.96
CA TYR A 121 0.60 -2.13 10.69
C TYR A 121 -0.73 -1.53 10.26
N ASN A 122 -0.82 -1.20 8.97
CA ASN A 122 -2.05 -0.73 8.35
C ASN A 122 -2.28 -1.36 6.99
N LYS A 123 -1.23 -1.51 6.18
CA LYS A 123 -1.31 -2.09 4.84
C LYS A 123 -0.27 -3.18 4.67
N LEU A 124 -0.68 -4.28 4.07
CA LEU A 124 0.20 -5.33 3.58
C LEU A 124 0.11 -5.36 2.07
N PHE A 125 1.22 -5.09 1.38
CA PHE A 125 1.28 -5.18 -0.07
C PHE A 125 1.94 -6.49 -0.48
N TYR A 126 1.26 -7.26 -1.32
CA TYR A 126 1.83 -8.42 -1.97
C TYR A 126 2.43 -8.03 -3.30
N VAL A 127 3.73 -8.30 -3.44
CA VAL A 127 4.54 -8.01 -4.62
C VAL A 127 5.02 -9.31 -5.22
N ALA A 128 4.96 -9.44 -6.55
CA ALA A 128 5.44 -10.61 -7.27
C ALA A 128 6.03 -10.20 -8.62
N GLU A 129 6.84 -11.08 -9.20
CA GLU A 129 7.25 -10.97 -10.61
C GLU A 129 6.09 -11.40 -11.51
N THR A 130 5.71 -10.51 -12.42
CA THR A 130 4.62 -10.73 -13.37
C THR A 130 5.08 -10.49 -14.80
N ASN A 131 4.22 -10.80 -15.77
CA ASN A 131 4.45 -10.46 -17.17
C ASN A 131 4.57 -8.94 -17.45
N GLU A 132 4.24 -8.07 -16.48
CA GLU A 132 4.41 -6.61 -16.53
C GLU A 132 5.65 -6.13 -15.76
N GLY A 133 6.49 -7.06 -15.30
CA GLY A 133 7.61 -6.82 -14.38
C GLY A 133 7.20 -7.05 -12.92
N ILE A 134 8.01 -6.58 -11.98
CA ILE A 134 7.68 -6.70 -10.56
C ILE A 134 6.59 -5.70 -10.21
N LYS A 135 5.45 -6.20 -9.70
CA LYS A 135 4.25 -5.40 -9.42
C LYS A 135 3.65 -5.71 -8.06
N ILE A 136 2.98 -4.72 -7.48
CA ILE A 136 1.98 -4.95 -6.44
C ILE A 136 0.78 -5.63 -7.09
N ILE A 137 0.50 -6.86 -6.66
CA ILE A 137 -0.56 -7.70 -7.23
C ILE A 137 -1.78 -7.80 -6.32
N TYR A 138 -1.63 -7.43 -5.05
CA TYR A 138 -2.70 -7.50 -4.09
C TYR A 138 -2.36 -6.72 -2.81
N ASP A 139 -3.38 -6.26 -2.07
CA ASP A 139 -3.18 -5.61 -0.79
C ASP A 139 -4.24 -6.01 0.25
N LEU A 140 -3.84 -5.98 1.53
CA LEU A 140 -4.71 -6.15 2.69
C LEU A 140 -4.64 -4.92 3.59
N THR A 141 -5.73 -4.64 4.29
CA THR A 141 -5.79 -3.56 5.29
C THR A 141 -5.95 -4.16 6.68
N PHE A 142 -5.15 -3.69 7.65
CA PHE A 142 -5.28 -4.10 9.04
C PHE A 142 -6.37 -3.27 9.73
N GLY A 143 -7.35 -3.95 10.32
CA GLY A 143 -8.42 -3.32 11.08
C GLY A 143 -7.92 -2.76 12.41
N VAL A 144 -8.20 -1.48 12.70
CA VAL A 144 -7.79 -0.86 13.97
C VAL A 144 -8.76 -1.19 15.11
N LYS A 145 -10.06 -1.37 14.81
CA LYS A 145 -11.08 -1.73 15.81
C LYS A 145 -11.11 -3.23 16.09
N GLU A 146 -10.89 -4.01 15.03
CA GLU A 146 -10.86 -5.47 15.04
C GLU A 146 -9.51 -5.84 14.41
N PRO A 147 -8.53 -6.32 15.21
CA PRO A 147 -7.13 -6.49 14.80
C PRO A 147 -6.96 -7.70 13.89
N GLU A 148 -7.47 -7.58 12.67
CA GLU A 148 -7.45 -8.61 11.64
C GLU A 148 -7.11 -8.00 10.28
N TRP A 149 -6.50 -8.82 9.42
CA TRP A 149 -6.26 -8.47 8.03
C TRP A 149 -7.53 -8.61 7.21
N ARG A 150 -7.87 -7.56 6.47
CA ARG A 150 -9.07 -7.50 5.63
C ARG A 150 -8.69 -7.35 4.18
N HIS A 151 -9.36 -8.14 3.34
CA HIS A 151 -9.24 -8.05 1.90
C HIS A 151 -9.72 -6.68 1.39
N SER A 152 -8.95 -6.05 0.51
CA SER A 152 -9.32 -4.74 -0.07
C SER A 152 -10.51 -4.81 -1.04
N HIS A 153 -10.93 -6.01 -1.46
CA HIS A 153 -12.11 -6.25 -2.31
C HIS A 153 -12.62 -7.69 -2.15
N ASP A 154 -13.88 -7.94 -2.55
CA ASP A 154 -14.52 -9.26 -2.47
C ASP A 154 -14.26 -10.18 -3.69
N LEU A 155 -13.58 -9.69 -4.74
CA LEU A 155 -13.22 -10.51 -5.91
C LEU A 155 -12.19 -11.59 -5.59
N LYS A 156 -12.66 -12.76 -5.14
CA LYS A 156 -11.82 -13.92 -4.75
C LYS A 156 -10.85 -14.41 -5.83
N ILE A 157 -11.16 -14.17 -7.10
CA ILE A 157 -10.28 -14.53 -8.23
C ILE A 157 -9.01 -13.68 -8.26
N ASN A 158 -9.00 -12.50 -7.64
CA ASN A 158 -7.89 -11.55 -7.61
C ASN A 158 -7.26 -11.43 -6.20
N GLN A 159 -7.38 -12.47 -5.36
CA GLN A 159 -6.86 -12.46 -3.99
C GLN A 159 -5.69 -13.43 -3.82
N VAL A 160 -4.74 -13.07 -2.97
CA VAL A 160 -3.82 -14.05 -2.37
C VAL A 160 -4.59 -14.80 -1.29
N LYS A 161 -4.77 -16.12 -1.47
CA LYS A 161 -5.53 -16.98 -0.53
C LYS A 161 -4.62 -17.57 0.54
N ASN A 162 -3.38 -17.87 0.18
CA ASN A 162 -2.33 -18.30 1.08
C ASN A 162 -0.98 -17.83 0.50
N PRO A 163 -0.14 -17.11 1.26
CA PRO A 163 1.12 -16.60 0.77
C PRO A 163 2.16 -17.70 0.48
N GLY A 164 2.03 -18.90 1.07
CA GLY A 164 2.91 -20.04 0.84
C GLY A 164 3.83 -20.32 2.04
N GLU A 165 4.96 -20.98 1.75
CA GLU A 165 6.01 -21.29 2.73
C GLU A 165 6.88 -20.05 2.96
N LEU A 166 7.10 -19.66 4.22
CA LEU A 166 7.97 -18.55 4.56
C LEU A 166 9.43 -18.94 4.33
N MET A 167 10.14 -18.17 3.51
CA MET A 167 11.53 -18.42 3.13
C MET A 167 12.51 -17.49 3.83
N ALA A 168 12.16 -16.21 3.96
CA ALA A 168 13.03 -15.19 4.53
C ALA A 168 12.22 -14.01 5.09
N VAL A 169 12.78 -13.36 6.10
CA VAL A 169 12.24 -12.14 6.71
C VAL A 169 13.34 -11.09 6.76
N GLU A 170 13.07 -9.91 6.22
CA GLU A 170 13.93 -8.74 6.36
C GLU A 170 13.20 -7.65 7.15
N LYS A 171 13.82 -7.20 8.24
CA LYS A 171 13.26 -6.29 9.25
C LYS A 171 13.97 -4.95 9.18
N TYR A 172 13.21 -3.86 9.08
CA TYR A 172 13.74 -2.50 8.91
C TYR A 172 13.45 -1.60 10.12
N GLN A 173 12.19 -1.49 10.49
CA GLN A 173 11.74 -0.66 11.61
C GLN A 173 10.72 -1.43 12.43
N ALA A 174 10.91 -1.44 13.75
CA ALA A 174 9.93 -2.03 14.65
C ALA A 174 8.71 -1.10 14.77
N PRO A 175 7.48 -1.63 14.70
CA PRO A 175 6.29 -0.87 15.04
C PRO A 175 6.22 -0.60 16.56
N GLU A 176 5.49 0.44 16.94
CA GLU A 176 5.25 0.84 18.33
C GLU A 176 3.95 0.22 18.88
N GLU A 177 2.96 -0.03 18.01
CA GLU A 177 1.69 -0.63 18.38
C GLU A 177 1.88 -2.10 18.78
N ALA A 178 1.30 -2.49 19.93
CA ALA A 178 1.62 -3.73 20.61
C ALA A 178 1.33 -5.00 19.78
N ASN A 179 0.21 -5.05 19.06
CA ASN A 179 -0.12 -6.23 18.24
C ASN A 179 0.82 -6.34 17.04
N SER A 180 1.07 -5.23 16.37
CA SER A 180 2.02 -5.13 15.26
C SER A 180 3.43 -5.52 15.71
N LEU A 181 3.84 -5.11 16.91
CA LEU A 181 5.15 -5.44 17.49
C LEU A 181 5.26 -6.91 17.87
N ALA A 182 4.18 -7.51 18.38
CA ALA A 182 4.13 -8.93 18.65
C ALA A 182 4.29 -9.76 17.36
N ASP A 183 3.56 -9.42 16.28
CA ASP A 183 3.71 -10.08 14.98
C ASP A 183 5.11 -9.89 14.40
N TYR A 184 5.65 -8.66 14.48
CA TYR A 184 7.02 -8.35 14.06
C TYR A 184 8.06 -9.19 14.78
N ASN A 185 7.88 -9.49 16.07
CA ASN A 185 8.86 -10.22 16.88
C ASN A 185 8.72 -11.75 16.82
N ALA A 186 7.58 -12.27 16.37
CA ALA A 186 7.30 -13.71 16.35
C ALA A 186 8.07 -14.49 15.26
N GLU A 187 8.66 -13.77 14.31
CA GLU A 187 9.27 -14.27 13.07
C GLU A 187 10.79 -14.03 13.06
#